data_AF-A0A7G8J306-F1
#
_entry.id   AF-A0A7G8J306-F1
#
_cell.length_a   1.000
_cell.length_b   1.000
_cell.length_c   1.000
_cell.angle_alpha   90.00
_cell.angle_beta   90.00
_cell.angle_gamma   90.00
#
_symmetry.space_group_name_H-M   'P 1'
#
loop_
_entity.id
_entity.type
_entity.pdbx_description
1 polymer ?
#
loop_
_entity_poly.entity_id
_entity_poly.type
_entity_poly.pdbx_seq_one_letter_code
_entity_poly.pdbx_strand_id
1 'polypeptide(L)'
;MIRVPIDDDRTFNNADGFAMVFDRTWKQSATAKAFEALSVDERIDVVIAQMNDHPFLQTEPEQARQVAIFRVRLLNLDGSDRSS
;
A
#
# COMPACT_ATOMS: atom_id res chain seq x y z
N MET A 1 12.28 -35.17 -2.58
CA MET A 1 11.49 -34.02 -2.08
C MET A 1 12.04 -32.76 -2.74
N ILE A 2 11.34 -32.25 -3.74
CA ILE A 2 11.67 -30.94 -4.32
C ILE A 2 11.10 -29.92 -3.33
N ARG A 3 11.94 -29.24 -2.56
CA ARG A 3 11.55 -27.98 -1.94
C ARG A 3 11.37 -27.01 -3.10
N VAL A 4 10.13 -26.80 -3.52
CA VAL A 4 9.78 -25.58 -4.27
C VAL A 4 10.09 -24.45 -3.30
N PRO A 5 11.10 -23.59 -3.55
CA PRO A 5 11.08 -22.31 -2.89
C PRO A 5 9.80 -21.64 -3.39
N ILE A 6 8.84 -21.48 -2.50
CA ILE A 6 7.77 -20.52 -2.66
C ILE A 6 8.48 -19.16 -2.58
N ASP A 7 9.17 -18.83 -3.66
CA ASP A 7 9.64 -17.49 -3.98
C ASP A 7 8.37 -16.74 -4.39
N ASP A 8 7.55 -16.45 -3.38
CA ASP A 8 6.39 -15.57 -3.44
C ASP A 8 6.82 -14.15 -3.02
N ASP A 9 8.12 -13.85 -3.16
CA ASP A 9 8.64 -12.49 -3.26
C ASP A 9 8.51 -11.98 -4.71
N ARG A 10 7.55 -12.52 -5.46
CA ARG A 10 7.18 -12.02 -6.79
C ARG A 10 6.43 -10.72 -6.58
N THR A 11 7.17 -9.64 -6.46
CA THR A 11 6.63 -8.30 -6.61
C THR A 11 6.12 -8.18 -8.05
N PHE A 12 4.82 -8.43 -8.23
CA PHE A 12 4.20 -8.42 -9.56
C PHE A 12 4.12 -6.98 -10.07
N ASN A 13 4.46 -6.78 -11.33
CA ASN A 13 4.32 -5.49 -12.01
C ASN A 13 2.86 -5.25 -12.45
N ASN A 14 1.92 -5.25 -11.50
CA ASN A 14 0.51 -5.01 -11.75
C ASN A 14 -0.15 -4.32 -10.54
N ALA A 15 -1.36 -3.80 -10.75
CA ALA A 15 -2.13 -3.12 -9.72
C ALA A 15 -2.45 -4.03 -8.51
N ASP A 16 -2.67 -5.33 -8.73
CA ASP A 16 -2.99 -6.29 -7.67
C ASP A 16 -1.77 -6.56 -6.76
N GLY A 17 -0.59 -6.80 -7.36
CA GLY A 17 0.67 -6.94 -6.64
C GLY A 17 1.02 -5.67 -5.87
N PHE A 18 0.85 -4.51 -6.50
CA PHE A 18 1.00 -3.23 -5.82
C PHE A 18 0.04 -3.08 -4.63
N ALA A 19 -1.25 -3.42 -4.80
CA ALA A 19 -2.25 -3.32 -3.75
C ALA A 19 -1.98 -4.25 -2.55
N MET A 20 -1.37 -5.42 -2.79
CA MET A 20 -0.94 -6.35 -1.76
C MET A 20 0.23 -5.78 -0.93
N VAL A 21 1.26 -5.27 -1.60
CA VAL A 21 2.41 -4.65 -0.92
C VAL A 21 1.97 -3.36 -0.20
N PHE A 22 1.10 -2.56 -0.82
CA PHE A 22 0.56 -1.33 -0.24
C PHE A 22 -0.17 -1.58 1.08
N ASP A 23 -1.07 -2.57 1.13
CA ASP A 23 -1.80 -2.91 2.36
C ASP A 23 -0.84 -3.31 3.50
N ARG A 24 0.19 -4.09 3.15
CA ARG A 24 1.22 -4.52 4.11
C ARG A 24 2.05 -3.35 4.64
N THR A 25 2.51 -2.46 3.76
CA THR A 25 3.30 -1.27 4.13
C THR A 25 2.45 -0.26 4.90
N TRP A 26 1.17 -0.11 4.54
CA TRP A 26 0.22 0.71 5.27
C TRP A 26 0.05 0.24 6.70
N LYS A 27 -0.21 -1.06 6.91
CA LYS A 27 -0.37 -1.64 8.26
C LYS A 27 0.88 -1.48 9.11
N GLN A 28 2.06 -1.65 8.51
CA GLN A 28 3.34 -1.40 9.21
C GLN A 28 3.47 0.07 9.59
N SER A 29 3.20 0.99 8.67
CA SER A 29 3.28 2.43 8.92
C SER A 29 2.26 2.89 9.96
N ALA A 30 1.05 2.30 9.95
CA ALA A 30 -0.01 2.56 10.92
C ALA A 30 0.32 2.16 12.36
N THR A 31 1.37 1.36 12.59
CA THR A 31 1.85 1.11 13.96
C THR A 31 2.58 2.30 14.56
N ALA A 32 3.05 3.24 13.74
CA ALA A 32 3.71 4.45 14.20
C ALA A 32 2.67 5.52 14.58
N LYS A 33 2.72 6.02 15.81
CA LYS A 33 1.85 7.14 16.27
C LYS A 33 1.92 8.37 15.36
N ALA A 34 3.06 8.62 14.74
CA ALA A 34 3.22 9.71 13.78
C ALA A 34 2.31 9.52 12.56
N PHE A 35 2.15 8.27 12.09
CA PHE A 35 1.28 7.95 10.96
C PHE A 35 -0.19 8.17 11.30
N GLU A 36 -0.62 7.83 12.52
CA GLU A 36 -1.97 8.11 13.00
C GLU A 36 -2.26 9.62 13.08
N ALA A 37 -1.26 10.47 13.30
CA ALA A 37 -1.43 11.92 13.33
C ALA A 37 -1.50 12.56 11.93
N LEU A 38 -1.06 11.86 10.87
CA LEU A 38 -1.09 12.34 9.50
C LEU A 38 -2.50 12.24 8.90
N SER A 39 -2.79 13.13 7.95
CA SER A 39 -4.00 13.04 7.12
C SER A 39 -3.90 11.87 6.14
N VAL A 40 -5.03 11.38 5.62
CA VAL A 40 -5.02 10.23 4.70
C VAL A 40 -4.15 10.44 3.46
N ASP A 41 -4.16 11.64 2.88
CA ASP A 41 -3.33 11.95 1.71
C ASP A 41 -1.83 11.89 2.04
N GLU A 42 -1.42 12.40 3.21
CA GLU A 42 -0.04 12.31 3.68
C GLU A 42 0.38 10.87 3.99
N ARG A 43 -0.52 10.08 4.59
CA ARG A 43 -0.28 8.65 4.82
C ARG A 43 -0.08 7.89 3.52
N ILE A 44 -0.89 8.21 2.51
CA ILE A 44 -0.74 7.64 1.16
C ILE A 44 0.63 8.00 0.59
N ASP A 45 1.03 9.26 0.69
CA ASP A 45 2.33 9.72 0.18
C ASP A 45 3.49 9.02 0.88
N VAL A 46 3.45 8.90 2.21
CA VAL A 46 4.45 8.17 3.02
C VAL A 46 4.55 6.70 2.62
N VAL A 47 3.42 6.03 2.37
CA VAL A 47 3.42 4.62 1.94
C VAL A 47 3.91 4.46 0.51
N ILE A 48 3.49 5.34 -0.41
CA ILE A 48 3.97 5.33 -1.79
C ILE A 48 5.47 5.58 -1.84
N ALA A 49 6.00 6.52 -1.05
CA ALA A 49 7.42 6.81 -0.96
C ALA A 49 8.23 5.60 -0.46
N GLN A 50 7.70 4.84 0.50
CA GLN A 50 8.31 3.58 0.95
C GLN A 50 8.31 2.49 -0.13
N MET A 51 7.37 2.57 -1.07
CA MET A 51 7.22 1.62 -2.16
C MET A 51 7.89 2.10 -3.46
N ASN A 52 8.70 3.16 -3.43
CA ASN A 52 9.32 3.75 -4.62
C ASN A 52 10.08 2.73 -5.49
N ASP A 53 10.60 1.64 -4.91
CA ASP A 53 11.30 0.57 -5.61
C ASP A 53 10.37 -0.41 -6.36
N HIS A 54 9.05 -0.32 -6.15
CA HIS A 54 8.09 -1.26 -6.75
C HIS A 54 7.98 -1.06 -8.27
N PRO A 55 8.09 -2.11 -9.10
CA PRO A 55 8.08 -2.01 -10.56
C PRO A 55 6.83 -1.30 -11.09
N PHE A 56 5.65 -1.59 -10.52
CA PHE A 56 4.40 -0.95 -10.92
C PHE A 56 4.39 0.57 -10.67
N LEU A 57 5.02 1.02 -9.58
CA LEU A 57 5.12 2.45 -9.27
C LEU A 57 6.14 3.14 -10.18
N GLN A 58 7.20 2.43 -10.61
CA GLN A 58 8.17 2.93 -11.59
C GLN A 58 7.57 3.01 -12.99
N THR A 59 6.75 2.03 -13.41
CA THR A 59 6.14 2.02 -14.75
C THR A 59 4.91 2.91 -14.85
N GLU A 60 4.03 2.90 -13.84
CA GLU A 60 2.76 3.62 -13.85
C GLU A 60 2.51 4.36 -12.52
N PRO A 61 3.30 5.41 -12.22
CA PRO A 61 3.21 6.12 -10.94
C PRO A 61 1.85 6.77 -10.69
N GLU A 62 1.24 7.33 -11.74
CA GLU A 62 -0.10 7.93 -11.66
C GLU A 62 -1.16 6.90 -11.28
N GLN A 63 -1.13 5.72 -11.90
CA GLN A 63 -2.07 4.63 -11.62
C GLN A 63 -1.82 4.02 -10.24
N ALA A 64 -0.57 3.84 -9.84
CA ALA A 64 -0.23 3.38 -8.50
C ALA A 64 -0.81 4.32 -7.42
N ARG A 65 -0.75 5.65 -7.62
CA ARG A 65 -1.40 6.61 -6.72
C ARG A 65 -2.92 6.46 -6.72
N GLN A 66 -3.56 6.28 -7.87
CA GLN A 66 -5.01 6.02 -7.95
C GLN A 66 -5.41 4.74 -7.21
N VAL A 67 -4.65 3.64 -7.38
CA VAL A 67 -4.86 2.38 -6.67
C VAL A 67 -4.70 2.57 -5.16
N ALA A 68 -3.67 3.29 -4.71
CA ALA A 68 -3.47 3.59 -3.29
C ALA A 68 -4.67 4.35 -2.68
N ILE A 69 -5.13 5.43 -3.34
CA ILE A 69 -6.31 6.21 -2.91
C ILE A 69 -7.55 5.31 -2.87
N PHE A 70 -7.76 4.51 -3.91
CA PHE A 70 -8.88 3.58 -3.99
C PHE A 70 -8.86 2.58 -2.82
N ARG A 71 -7.69 2.00 -2.51
CA ARG A 71 -7.53 1.04 -1.40
C ARG A 71 -7.83 1.67 -0.04
N VAL A 72 -7.34 2.88 0.21
CA VAL A 72 -7.62 3.62 1.44
C VAL A 72 -9.12 3.91 1.60
N ARG A 73 -9.79 4.31 0.52
CA ARG A 73 -11.25 4.53 0.52
C ARG A 73 -12.03 3.23 0.69
N LEU A 74 -11.65 2.16 -0.02
CA LEU A 74 -12.30 0.85 0.05
C LEU A 74 -12.23 0.26 1.46
N LEU A 75 -11.09 0.44 2.14
CA LEU A 75 -10.86 -0.04 3.49
C LEU A 75 -11.32 0.95 4.59
N ASN A 76 -11.91 2.10 4.20
CA ASN A 76 -12.31 3.18 5.12
C ASN A 76 -11.19 3.66 6.07
N LEU A 77 -9.93 3.60 5.63
CA LEU A 77 -8.76 3.95 6.43
C LEU A 77 -8.59 5.48 6.65
N ASP A 78 -9.50 6.26 6.07
CA ASP A 78 -9.70 7.69 6.28
C ASP A 78 -10.26 8.05 7.66
N GLY A 79 -10.64 7.05 8.47
CA GLY A 79 -11.27 7.31 9.77
C GLY A 79 -12.76 7.67 9.65
N SER A 80 -13.34 7.42 8.47
CA SER A 80 -14.77 7.52 8.21
C SER A 80 -15.59 6.40 8.90
N ASP A 81 -14.94 5.40 9.51
CA ASP A 81 -15.57 4.47 10.47
C ASP A 81 -15.78 5.18 11.83
N ARG A 82 -16.65 6.18 11.81
CA ARG A 82 -17.27 6.80 12.98
C ARG A 82 -18.79 6.63 12.83
N SER A 83 -19.22 5.40 12.68
CA SER A 83 -20.60 4.95 12.92
C SER A 83 -20.50 3.48 13.32
N SER A 84 -20.84 3.07 14.53
CA SER A 84 -21.96 3.52 15.37
C SER A 84 -21.74 3.18 16.85
#